data_AF-A0A4U2ZWY3-F1
#
_entry.id   AF-A0A4U2ZWY3-F1
#
_cell.length_a   1.000
_cell.length_b   1.000
_cell.length_c   1.000
_cell.angle_alpha   90.00
_cell.angle_beta   90.00
_cell.angle_gamma   90.00
#
_symmetry.space_group_name_H-M   'P 1'
#
loop_
_entity.id
_entity.type
_entity.pdbx_description
1 polymer ?
#
loop_
_entity_poly.entity_id
_entity_poly.type
_entity_poly.pdbx_seq_one_letter_code
_entity_poly.pdbx_strand_id
1 'polypeptide(L)'
;MLEERGVSLAHTTIMRWVHQYGPELNERIRKHLKPTNDSWRVDETYLKIKGENMYLYRAIDSEGNTIDFYLSRKRDAKAAKCFLKKALASCH
;
A
#
# COMPACT_ATOMS: atom_id res chain seq x y z
N MET A 1 14.67 -5.57 19.49
CA MET A 1 13.93 -4.31 19.23
C MET A 1 12.89 -3.92 20.30
N LEU A 2 12.09 -4.83 20.90
CA LEU A 2 11.31 -4.55 22.14
C LEU A 2 11.61 -5.57 23.25
N GLU A 3 11.83 -6.82 22.84
CA GLU A 3 12.33 -7.89 23.71
C GLU A 3 13.75 -7.60 24.21
N GLU A 4 14.64 -7.05 23.36
CA GLU A 4 15.95 -6.48 23.77
C GLU A 4 15.83 -5.35 24.81
N ARG A 5 14.66 -4.72 24.92
CA ARG A 5 14.37 -3.68 25.93
C ARG A 5 13.62 -4.25 27.14
N GLY A 6 13.53 -5.57 27.27
CA GLY A 6 12.89 -6.27 28.39
C GLY A 6 11.36 -6.31 28.33
N VAL A 7 10.73 -5.91 27.22
CA VAL A 7 9.27 -5.88 27.09
C VAL A 7 8.79 -7.18 26.43
N SER A 8 8.12 -8.03 27.20
CA SER A 8 7.48 -9.25 26.70
C SER A 8 6.12 -8.92 26.06
N LEU A 9 5.97 -9.26 24.78
CA LEU A 9 4.76 -9.00 24.00
C LEU A 9 4.31 -10.28 23.31
N ALA A 10 2.98 -10.47 23.20
CA ALA A 10 2.45 -11.50 22.34
C ALA A 10 2.85 -11.26 20.87
N HIS A 11 3.06 -12.35 20.11
CA HIS A 11 3.45 -12.27 18.69
C HIS A 11 2.43 -11.51 17.81
N THR A 12 1.20 -11.31 18.28
CA THR A 12 0.14 -10.55 17.56
C THR A 12 0.07 -9.08 17.94
N THR A 13 0.82 -8.62 18.93
CA THR A 13 0.70 -7.26 19.48
C THR A 13 0.89 -6.18 18.40
N ILE A 14 1.92 -6.32 17.56
CA ILE A 14 2.19 -5.37 16.48
C ILE A 14 1.03 -5.34 15.48
N MET A 15 0.50 -6.51 15.10
CA MET A 15 -0.65 -6.60 14.18
C MET A 15 -1.89 -5.90 14.76
N ARG A 16 -2.16 -6.09 16.05
CA ARG A 16 -3.27 -5.40 16.74
C ARG A 16 -3.09 -3.89 16.74
N TRP A 17 -1.88 -3.39 16.99
CA TRP A 17 -1.57 -1.96 16.91
C TRP A 17 -1.71 -1.40 15.51
N VAL A 18 -1.25 -2.12 14.48
CA VAL A 18 -1.44 -1.70 13.08
C VAL A 18 -2.93 -1.57 12.75
N HIS A 19 -3.76 -2.51 13.21
CA HIS A 19 -5.21 -2.41 13.03
C HIS A 19 -5.85 -1.25 13.80
N GLN A 20 -5.42 -1.01 15.03
CA GLN A 20 -6.00 0.02 15.90
C GLN A 20 -5.57 1.44 15.48
N TYR A 21 -4.27 1.65 15.26
CA TYR A 21 -3.69 2.97 15.04
C TYR A 21 -3.43 3.29 13.56
N GLY A 22 -3.41 2.29 12.69
CA GLY A 22 -3.17 2.47 11.25
C GLY A 22 -4.08 3.51 10.59
N PRO A 23 -5.41 3.50 10.81
CA PRO A 23 -6.31 4.49 10.24
C PRO A 23 -5.98 5.92 10.70
N GLU A 24 -5.80 6.12 12.01
CA GLU A 24 -5.48 7.42 12.60
C GLU A 24 -4.13 7.97 12.10
N LEU A 25 -3.10 7.10 12.04
CA LEU A 25 -1.80 7.45 11.50
C LEU A 25 -1.89 7.84 10.03
N ASN A 26 -2.63 7.08 9.23
CA ASN A 26 -2.84 7.38 7.82
C ASN A 26 -3.53 8.75 7.61
N GLU A 27 -4.55 9.09 8.41
CA GLU A 27 -5.19 10.41 8.35
C GLU A 27 -4.24 11.56 8.69
N ARG A 28 -3.39 11.37 9.71
CA ARG A 28 -2.40 12.39 10.12
C ARG A 28 -1.29 12.55 9.09
N ILE A 29 -0.78 11.44 8.54
CA ILE A 29 0.30 11.43 7.55
C ILE A 29 -0.17 12.05 6.24
N ARG A 30 -1.41 11.78 5.81
CA ARG A 30 -1.95 12.31 4.53
C ARG A 30 -1.85 13.83 4.40
N LYS A 31 -1.97 14.58 5.50
CA LYS A 31 -1.82 16.05 5.51
C LYS A 31 -0.40 16.53 5.20
N HIS A 32 0.59 15.64 5.35
CA HIS A 32 2.00 15.93 5.18
C HIS A 32 2.59 15.24 3.94
N LEU A 33 1.79 14.44 3.23
CA LEU A 33 2.22 13.85 1.96
C LEU A 33 2.30 14.96 0.91
N LYS A 34 3.39 14.94 0.14
CA LYS A 34 3.53 15.84 -1.00
C LYS A 34 2.52 15.44 -2.09
N PRO A 35 2.02 16.42 -2.86
CA PRO A 35 1.36 16.14 -4.13
C PRO A 35 2.28 15.29 -5.02
N THR A 36 1.69 14.38 -5.78
CA THR A 36 2.45 13.50 -6.68
C THR A 36 2.75 14.24 -7.97
N ASN A 37 3.82 13.85 -8.68
CA ASN A 37 4.21 14.53 -9.92
C ASN A 37 3.63 13.87 -11.18
N ASP A 38 3.71 14.58 -12.31
CA ASP A 38 3.21 14.13 -13.61
C ASP A 38 3.99 12.92 -14.19
N SER A 39 5.14 12.58 -13.61
CA SER A 39 6.01 11.49 -14.08
C SER A 39 5.97 10.31 -13.13
N TRP A 40 5.12 9.34 -13.43
CA TRP A 40 4.94 8.15 -12.60
C TRP A 40 5.10 6.85 -13.39
N ARG A 41 5.33 5.76 -12.66
CA ARG A 41 5.54 4.42 -13.19
C ARG A 41 4.54 3.46 -12.56
N VAL A 42 4.17 2.44 -13.33
CA VAL A 42 3.36 1.32 -12.87
C VAL A 42 4.25 0.11 -12.65
N ASP A 43 4.12 -0.53 -11.49
CA ASP A 43 4.65 -1.86 -11.23
C ASP A 43 3.52 -2.88 -11.05
N GLU A 44 3.78 -4.13 -11.43
CA GLU A 44 2.95 -5.29 -11.13
C GLU A 44 3.83 -6.31 -10.39
N THR A 45 3.44 -6.64 -9.16
CA THR A 45 4.16 -7.59 -8.31
C THR A 45 3.22 -8.72 -7.87
N TYR A 46 3.75 -9.93 -7.84
CA TYR A 46 3.03 -11.10 -7.35
C TYR A 46 3.24 -11.30 -5.85
N LEU A 47 2.15 -11.48 -5.11
CA LEU A 47 2.16 -11.66 -3.65
C LEU A 47 1.35 -12.90 -3.27
N LYS A 48 1.88 -13.68 -2.32
CA LYS A 48 1.15 -14.81 -1.73
C LYS A 48 0.43 -14.37 -0.45
N ILE A 49 -0.89 -14.31 -0.48
CA ILE A 49 -1.74 -13.88 0.63
C ILE A 49 -2.63 -15.05 1.06
N LYS A 50 -2.49 -15.49 2.32
CA LYS A 50 -3.23 -16.64 2.89
C LYS A 50 -3.15 -17.92 2.04
N GLY A 51 -2.01 -18.15 1.39
CA GLY A 51 -1.79 -19.31 0.53
C GLY A 51 -2.20 -19.11 -0.93
N GLU A 52 -2.97 -18.06 -1.24
CA GLU A 52 -3.36 -17.71 -2.59
C GLU A 52 -2.41 -16.71 -3.22
N ASN A 53 -2.27 -16.84 -4.52
CA ASN A 53 -1.39 -16.03 -5.34
C ASN A 53 -2.16 -14.87 -5.95
N MET A 54 -1.72 -13.65 -5.65
CA MET A 54 -2.40 -12.41 -6.00
C MET A 54 -1.47 -11.45 -6.73
N TYR A 55 -2.04 -10.53 -7.49
CA TYR A 55 -1.33 -9.53 -8.30
C TYR A 55 -1.59 -8.16 -7.70
N LEU A 56 -0.53 -7.51 -7.24
CA LEU A 56 -0.53 -6.14 -6.74
C LEU A 56 -0.04 -5.20 -7.83
N TYR A 57 -0.89 -4.28 -8.22
CA TYR A 57 -0.58 -3.16 -9.09
C TYR A 57 -0.23 -1.95 -8.22
N ARG A 58 0.84 -1.23 -8.57
CA ARG A 58 1.27 -0.04 -7.84
C ARG A 58 1.62 1.10 -8.78
N ALA A 59 1.29 2.32 -8.38
CA ALA A 59 1.62 3.54 -9.08
C ALA A 59 2.50 4.38 -8.17
N ILE A 60 3.67 4.75 -8.67
CA ILE A 60 4.68 5.47 -7.89
C ILE A 60 5.17 6.62 -8.75
N ASP A 61 5.22 7.81 -8.18
CA ASP A 61 5.79 8.97 -8.84
C ASP A 61 7.33 8.85 -8.97
N SER A 62 7.95 9.79 -9.65
CA SER A 62 9.40 9.78 -9.84
C SER A 62 10.22 10.09 -8.58
N GLU A 63 9.60 10.65 -7.53
CA GLU A 63 10.21 10.89 -6.22
C GLU A 63 10.05 9.69 -5.26
N GLY A 64 9.32 8.65 -5.67
CA GLY A 64 9.05 7.47 -4.85
C GLY A 64 7.80 7.57 -3.99
N ASN A 65 6.99 8.63 -4.13
CA ASN A 65 5.71 8.73 -3.46
C ASN A 65 4.69 7.78 -4.12
N THR A 66 3.94 7.10 -3.28
CA THR A 66 2.86 6.23 -3.75
C THR A 66 1.66 7.05 -4.17
N ILE A 67 1.22 6.85 -5.41
CA ILE A 67 -0.05 7.35 -5.92
C ILE A 67 -1.18 6.43 -5.46
N ASP A 68 -1.12 5.16 -5.83
CA ASP A 68 -2.18 4.21 -5.51
C ASP A 68 -1.74 2.76 -5.67
N PHE A 69 -2.51 1.86 -5.07
CA PHE A 69 -2.36 0.42 -5.16
C PHE A 69 -3.69 -0.27 -5.48
N TYR A 70 -3.61 -1.40 -6.18
CA TYR A 70 -4.77 -2.25 -6.44
C TYR A 70 -4.38 -3.72 -6.41
N LEU A 71 -5.12 -4.52 -5.64
CA LEU A 71 -4.86 -5.94 -5.47
C LEU A 71 -5.94 -6.75 -6.20
N SER A 72 -5.51 -7.67 -7.07
CA SER A 72 -6.38 -8.56 -7.84
C SER A 72 -6.00 -10.02 -7.62
N ARG A 73 -6.98 -10.92 -7.63
CA ARG A 73 -6.72 -12.38 -7.66
C ARG A 73 -6.25 -12.87 -9.03
N LYS A 74 -6.59 -12.14 -10.10
CA LYS A 74 -6.30 -12.52 -11.48
C LYS A 74 -5.46 -11.44 -12.16
N ARG A 75 -4.53 -11.87 -13.00
CA ARG A 75 -3.80 -11.02 -13.93
C ARG A 75 -4.61 -10.90 -15.20
N ASP A 76 -5.38 -9.83 -15.31
CA ASP A 76 -6.20 -9.57 -16.50
C ASP A 76 -6.24 -8.10 -16.87
N ALA A 77 -6.57 -7.83 -18.14
CA ALA A 77 -6.64 -6.46 -18.66
C ALA A 77 -7.73 -5.62 -17.98
N LYS A 78 -8.76 -6.26 -17.41
CA LYS A 78 -9.84 -5.57 -16.70
C LYS A 78 -9.33 -4.98 -15.38
N ALA A 79 -8.58 -5.77 -14.61
CA ALA A 79 -7.91 -5.34 -13.38
C ALA A 79 -6.93 -4.20 -13.66
N ALA A 80 -6.08 -4.35 -14.67
CA ALA A 80 -5.15 -3.29 -15.08
C ALA A 80 -5.88 -2.00 -15.48
N LYS A 81 -6.95 -2.11 -16.28
CA LYS A 81 -7.77 -0.95 -16.69
C LYS A 81 -8.46 -0.28 -15.50
N CYS A 82 -9.00 -1.05 -14.56
CA CYS A 82 -9.59 -0.52 -13.33
C CYS A 82 -8.55 0.23 -12.50
N PHE A 83 -7.35 -0.33 -12.35
CA PHE A 83 -6.26 0.31 -11.63
C PHE A 83 -5.80 1.61 -12.30
N LEU A 84 -5.53 1.60 -13.61
CA LEU A 84 -5.10 2.79 -14.34
C LEU A 84 -6.13 3.92 -14.27
N LYS A 85 -7.42 3.61 -14.36
CA LYS A 85 -8.49 4.60 -14.18
C LYS A 85 -8.46 5.24 -12.79
N LYS A 86 -8.21 4.43 -11.75
CA LYS A 86 -8.12 4.90 -10.36
C LYS A 86 -6.89 5.79 -10.15
N ALA A 87 -5.74 5.39 -10.67
CA ALA A 87 -4.50 6.17 -10.61
C ALA A 87 -4.62 7.51 -11.36
N LEU A 88 -5.23 7.52 -12.55
CA LEU A 88 -5.45 8.75 -13.33
C LEU A 88 -6.49 9.69 -12.72
N ALA A 89 -7.46 9.16 -11.95
CA ALA A 89 -8.45 9.97 -11.24
C ALA A 89 -7.93 10.51 -9.90
N SER A 90 -6.81 9.99 -9.40
CA SER A 90 -6.19 10.51 -8.18
C SER A 90 -5.61 11.90 -8.49
N CYS A 91 -5.87 12.87 -7.61
CA CYS A 91 -5.29 14.19 -7.76
C CYS A 91 -3.78 14.09 -7.46
N HIS A 92 -2.97 14.44 -8.45
CA HIS A 92 -1.52 14.55 -8.33
C HIS A 92 -1.15 15.99 -8.02
#